data_AF-A0A0C1YS02-F1
#
_entry.id   AF-A0A0C1YS02-F1
#
_cell.length_a   1.000
_cell.length_b   1.000
_cell.length_c   1.000
_cell.angle_alpha   90.00
_cell.angle_beta   90.00
_cell.angle_gamma   90.00
#
_symmetry.space_group_name_H-M   'P 1'
#
loop_
_entity.id
_entity.type
_entity.pdbx_description
1 polymer ?
#
loop_
_entity_poly.entity_id
_entity_poly.type
_entity_poly.pdbx_seq_one_letter_code
_entity_poly.pdbx_strand_id
1 'polypeptide(L)'
;MKKLLALLFSLCLAAAAHAAADPDRYLLTVATLQKMEAVNKDLSKLKISKKSDEDDDDNQSVEEFAKKLDADPRVKAALAKNGMTSMDFSLATYAMFAAGMHLMFESSMDKKKGAALYASYPKERQANIELLRKNPQFMAKK
;
A
#
# COMPACT_ATOMS: atom_id res chain seq x y z
N MET A 1 27.13 -46.69 -26.29
CA MET A 1 26.33 -45.80 -27.15
C MET A 1 25.51 -44.89 -26.23
N LYS A 2 25.83 -43.58 -26.21
CA LYS A 2 24.91 -42.46 -26.60
C LYS A 2 23.73 -42.28 -25.62
N LYS A 3 23.49 -41.18 -24.89
CA LYS A 3 24.09 -39.84 -24.73
C LYS A 3 23.60 -39.30 -23.36
N LEU A 4 24.43 -38.53 -22.65
CA LEU A 4 23.97 -37.56 -21.65
C LEU A 4 23.00 -36.57 -22.32
N LEU A 5 21.86 -36.28 -21.68
CA LEU A 5 21.03 -35.14 -22.02
C LEU A 5 20.79 -34.30 -20.76
N ALA A 6 21.73 -33.39 -20.51
CA ALA A 6 21.47 -32.21 -19.72
C ALA A 6 20.83 -31.17 -20.66
N LEU A 7 19.70 -30.57 -20.28
CA LEU A 7 19.34 -29.25 -20.80
C LEU A 7 18.43 -28.52 -19.80
N LEU A 8 19.10 -27.69 -19.01
CA LEU A 8 18.68 -26.40 -18.44
C LEU A 8 17.23 -25.98 -18.77
N PHE A 9 16.36 -26.06 -17.77
CA PHE A 9 15.10 -25.34 -17.79
C PHE A 9 15.42 -23.85 -17.56
N SER A 10 15.38 -23.11 -18.65
CA SER A 10 15.69 -21.69 -18.73
C SER A 10 14.82 -20.91 -17.75
N LEU A 11 15.47 -20.30 -16.76
CA LEU A 11 14.89 -19.34 -15.84
C LEU A 11 14.43 -18.14 -16.67
N CYS A 12 13.14 -18.06 -16.99
CA CYS A 12 12.53 -16.81 -17.48
C CYS A 12 12.65 -15.78 -16.35
N LEU A 13 13.77 -15.03 -16.34
CA LEU A 13 13.77 -13.71 -15.73
C LEU A 13 12.77 -12.88 -16.56
N ALA A 14 11.54 -12.82 -16.08
CA ALA A 14 10.66 -11.73 -16.41
C ALA A 14 11.43 -10.46 -16.05
N ALA A 15 11.86 -9.72 -17.08
CA ALA A 15 12.23 -8.34 -16.92
C ALA A 15 10.97 -7.63 -16.42
N ALA A 16 10.84 -7.51 -15.10
CA ALA A 16 9.90 -6.60 -14.49
C ALA A 16 10.35 -5.21 -14.92
N ALA A 17 9.84 -4.75 -16.06
CA ALA A 17 9.69 -3.34 -16.29
C ALA A 17 9.01 -2.81 -15.04
N HIS A 18 9.76 -2.08 -14.22
CA HIS A 18 9.23 -1.34 -13.08
C HIS A 18 8.30 -0.27 -13.67
N ALA A 19 7.09 -0.67 -14.06
CA ALA A 19 5.98 0.24 -14.12
C ALA A 19 5.94 0.90 -12.74
N ALA A 20 5.99 2.24 -12.72
CA ALA A 20 5.85 3.01 -11.49
C ALA A 20 4.72 2.40 -10.66
N ALA A 21 4.98 2.21 -9.37
CA ALA A 21 4.08 1.41 -8.55
C ALA A 21 2.81 2.23 -8.32
N ASP A 22 1.79 2.01 -9.17
CA ASP A 22 0.56 2.79 -9.17
C ASP A 22 -0.30 2.41 -7.95
N PRO A 23 -0.48 3.30 -6.97
CA PRO A 23 -1.28 3.00 -5.79
C PRO A 23 -2.76 2.74 -6.12
N ASP A 24 -3.26 3.23 -7.26
CA ASP A 24 -4.64 2.99 -7.70
C ASP A 24 -4.87 1.58 -8.25
N ARG A 25 -3.77 0.88 -8.53
CA ARG A 25 -3.75 -0.53 -8.96
C ARG A 25 -3.33 -1.48 -7.84
N TYR A 26 -2.97 -0.96 -6.67
CA TYR A 26 -2.61 -1.80 -5.53
C TYR A 26 -3.86 -2.39 -4.89
N LEU A 27 -3.97 -3.72 -4.85
CA LEU A 27 -5.09 -4.42 -4.25
C LEU A 27 -4.83 -4.68 -2.76
N LEU A 28 -5.61 -4.03 -1.89
CA LEU A 28 -5.60 -4.30 -0.46
C LEU A 28 -6.22 -5.67 -0.16
N THR A 29 -5.71 -6.28 0.90
CA THR A 29 -6.30 -7.50 1.49
C THR A 29 -6.44 -7.30 2.99
N VAL A 30 -7.27 -8.11 3.64
CA VAL A 30 -7.36 -8.12 5.12
C VAL A 30 -5.99 -8.39 5.75
N ALA A 31 -5.19 -9.28 5.15
CA ALA A 31 -3.84 -9.57 5.62
C ALA A 31 -2.91 -8.36 5.50
N THR A 32 -3.01 -7.59 4.41
CA THR A 32 -2.25 -6.34 4.25
C THR A 32 -2.63 -5.33 5.33
N LEU A 33 -3.93 -5.14 5.59
CA LEU A 33 -4.41 -4.21 6.62
C LEU A 33 -3.94 -4.61 8.03
N GLN A 34 -3.99 -5.91 8.35
CA GLN A 34 -3.47 -6.44 9.62
C GLN A 34 -1.96 -6.21 9.79
N LYS A 35 -1.18 -6.39 8.71
CA LYS A 35 0.26 -6.07 8.75
C LYS A 35 0.50 -4.58 8.97
N MET A 36 -0.27 -3.70 8.32
CA MET A 36 -0.16 -2.26 8.53
C MET A 36 -0.45 -1.85 9.98
N GLU A 37 -1.49 -2.42 10.61
CA GLU A 37 -1.76 -2.19 12.04
C GLU A 37 -0.60 -2.66 12.94
N ALA A 38 -0.03 -3.83 12.64
CA ALA A 38 1.10 -4.36 13.39
C ALA A 38 2.36 -3.50 13.24
N VAL A 39 2.64 -3.02 12.03
CA VAL A 39 3.70 -2.03 11.76
C VAL A 39 3.44 -0.75 12.56
N ASN A 40 2.25 -0.16 12.47
CA ASN A 40 1.91 1.08 13.21
C ASN A 40 2.08 0.92 14.73
N LYS A 41 1.70 -0.25 15.28
CA LYS A 41 1.93 -0.59 16.68
C LYS A 41 3.41 -0.68 17.03
N ASP A 42 4.26 -1.19 16.15
CA ASP A 42 5.70 -1.23 16.40
C ASP A 42 6.34 0.15 16.22
N LEU A 43 5.95 0.93 15.21
CA LEU A 43 6.45 2.28 14.97
C LEU A 43 6.11 3.24 16.11
N SER A 44 4.90 3.16 16.68
CA SER A 44 4.51 3.98 17.85
C SER A 44 5.40 3.78 19.09
N LYS A 45 6.10 2.63 19.20
CA LYS A 45 7.05 2.36 20.29
C LYS A 45 8.43 2.95 20.06
N LEU A 46 8.78 3.26 18.81
CA LEU A 46 10.14 3.67 18.44
C LEU A 46 10.48 5.12 18.84
N LYS A 47 9.53 5.88 19.41
CA LYS A 47 9.71 7.30 19.81
C LYS A 47 10.45 8.11 18.73
N ILE A 48 10.13 7.85 17.46
CA ILE A 48 10.72 8.58 16.34
C ILE A 48 10.26 10.02 16.48
N SER A 49 11.21 10.95 16.62
CA SER A 49 10.89 12.37 16.76
C SER A 49 10.08 12.80 15.53
N LYS A 50 8.95 13.49 15.76
CA LYS A 50 8.05 14.13 14.78
C LYS A 50 8.72 15.11 13.78
N LYS A 51 10.04 15.10 13.63
CA LYS A 51 10.74 15.88 12.59
C LYS A 51 10.47 15.38 11.17
N SER A 52 9.82 14.23 11.01
CA SER A 52 9.38 13.70 9.71
C SER A 52 7.96 14.09 9.33
N ASP A 53 7.19 14.75 10.22
CA ASP A 53 5.79 15.17 9.96
C ASP A 53 5.70 16.60 9.36
N GLU A 54 6.79 17.37 9.28
CA GLU A 54 6.77 18.77 8.81
C GLU A 54 6.99 18.92 7.30
N ASP A 55 7.32 17.84 6.59
CA ASP A 55 7.46 17.80 5.12
C ASP A 55 6.50 16.76 4.50
N ASP A 56 5.27 16.67 5.01
CA ASP A 56 4.15 16.06 4.28
C ASP A 56 3.79 16.99 3.11
N ASP A 57 4.63 16.97 2.08
CA ASP A 57 4.29 17.55 0.78
C ASP A 57 3.16 16.69 0.20
N ASP A 58 1.98 17.28 0.03
CA ASP A 58 0.79 16.64 -0.54
C ASP A 58 1.05 16.04 -1.95
N ASN A 59 2.19 16.37 -2.57
CA ASN A 59 2.65 15.84 -3.86
C ASN A 59 3.72 14.73 -3.77
N GLN A 60 4.04 14.22 -2.58
CA GLN A 60 5.04 13.16 -2.44
C GLN A 60 4.60 11.89 -3.17
N SER A 61 5.50 11.33 -3.99
CA SER A 61 5.28 10.04 -4.67
C SER A 61 5.40 8.84 -3.72
N VAL A 62 4.84 7.71 -4.12
CA VAL A 62 4.95 6.44 -3.36
C VAL A 62 6.41 6.04 -3.17
N GLU A 63 7.24 6.22 -4.20
CA GLU A 63 8.67 5.91 -4.17
C GLU A 63 9.44 6.82 -3.21
N GLU A 64 9.10 8.11 -3.15
CA GLU A 64 9.71 9.04 -2.20
C GLU A 64 9.31 8.72 -0.77
N PHE A 65 8.05 8.35 -0.53
CA PHE A 65 7.62 7.89 0.79
C PHE A 65 8.39 6.64 1.22
N ALA A 66 8.52 5.65 0.33
CA ALA A 66 9.27 4.44 0.60
C ALA A 66 10.75 4.73 0.92
N LYS A 67 11.37 5.69 0.21
CA LYS A 67 12.74 6.15 0.50
C LYS A 67 12.85 6.83 1.87
N LYS A 68 11.88 7.66 2.26
CA LYS A 68 11.83 8.28 3.59
C LYS A 68 11.73 7.23 4.70
N LEU A 69 10.91 6.19 4.51
CA LEU A 69 10.82 5.06 5.44
C LEU A 69 12.14 4.29 5.55
N ASP A 70 12.83 4.09 4.42
CA ASP A 70 14.13 3.42 4.37
C ASP A 70 15.28 4.23 5.01
N ALA A 71 15.10 5.54 5.18
CA ALA A 71 16.12 6.42 5.77
C ALA A 71 16.35 6.16 7.27
N ASP A 72 15.38 5.58 7.99
CA ASP A 72 15.55 5.13 9.37
C ASP A 72 15.65 3.59 9.42
N PRO A 73 16.82 3.01 9.73
CA PRO A 73 17.00 1.56 9.83
C PRO A 73 16.05 0.88 10.84
N ARG A 74 15.57 1.62 11.86
CA ARG A 74 14.62 1.09 12.84
C ARG A 74 13.22 0.96 12.25
N VAL A 75 12.81 1.89 11.40
CA VAL A 75 11.55 1.81 10.63
C VAL A 75 11.62 0.63 9.67
N LYS A 76 12.72 0.54 8.90
CA LYS A 76 12.95 -0.58 7.99
C LYS A 76 12.93 -1.94 8.70
N ALA A 77 13.53 -2.04 9.88
CA ALA A 77 13.50 -3.25 10.70
C ALA A 77 12.08 -3.58 11.20
N ALA A 78 11.30 -2.58 11.62
CA ALA A 78 9.92 -2.77 12.05
C ALA A 78 9.00 -3.24 10.91
N LEU A 79 9.18 -2.69 9.70
CA LEU A 79 8.49 -3.12 8.48
C LEU A 79 8.84 -4.58 8.16
N ALA A 80 10.13 -4.90 8.10
CA ALA A 80 10.61 -6.24 7.78
C ALA A 80 10.13 -7.28 8.80
N LYS A 81 10.12 -6.94 10.09
CA LYS A 81 9.60 -7.79 11.17
C LYS A 81 8.14 -8.21 10.95
N ASN A 82 7.34 -7.34 10.32
CA ASN A 82 5.93 -7.59 10.01
C ASN A 82 5.72 -8.09 8.56
N GLY A 83 6.80 -8.45 7.86
CA GLY A 83 6.73 -9.00 6.50
C GLY A 83 6.22 -8.00 5.47
N MET A 84 6.65 -6.73 5.59
CA MET A 84 6.42 -5.67 4.61
C MET A 84 7.75 -5.03 4.21
N THR A 85 7.88 -4.66 2.95
CA THR A 85 8.90 -3.69 2.51
C THR A 85 8.38 -2.26 2.68
N SER A 86 9.27 -1.27 2.62
CA SER A 86 8.89 0.15 2.59
C SER A 86 8.01 0.47 1.39
N MET A 87 8.23 -0.18 0.24
CA MET A 87 7.40 -0.03 -0.95
C MET A 87 6.00 -0.62 -0.73
N ASP A 88 5.89 -1.84 -0.18
CA ASP A 88 4.60 -2.47 0.11
C ASP A 88 3.77 -1.61 1.08
N PHE A 89 4.42 -1.10 2.12
CA PHE A 89 3.76 -0.26 3.11
C PHE A 89 3.32 1.08 2.52
N SER A 90 4.13 1.68 1.65
CA SER A 90 3.80 2.93 0.97
C SER A 90 2.61 2.75 0.04
N LEU A 91 2.63 1.75 -0.84
CA LEU A 91 1.52 1.43 -1.74
C LEU A 91 0.23 1.16 -0.97
N ALA A 92 0.30 0.34 0.09
CA ALA A 92 -0.84 0.02 0.91
C ALA A 92 -1.39 1.26 1.64
N THR A 93 -0.52 2.16 2.11
CA THR A 93 -0.90 3.42 2.74
C THR A 93 -1.66 4.32 1.78
N TYR A 94 -1.15 4.55 0.57
CA TYR A 94 -1.80 5.39 -0.43
C TYR A 94 -3.12 4.77 -0.92
N ALA A 95 -3.15 3.45 -1.17
CA ALA A 95 -4.36 2.74 -1.56
C ALA A 95 -5.45 2.81 -0.47
N MET A 96 -5.06 2.66 0.80
CA MET A 96 -5.96 2.77 1.96
C MET A 96 -6.46 4.22 2.11
N PHE A 97 -5.58 5.21 1.96
CA PHE A 97 -5.94 6.62 2.00
C PHE A 97 -6.94 6.99 0.90
N ALA A 98 -6.67 6.63 -0.35
CA ALA A 98 -7.57 6.93 -1.48
C ALA A 98 -8.95 6.29 -1.31
N ALA A 99 -9.01 5.02 -0.90
CA ALA A 99 -10.27 4.33 -0.63
C ALA A 99 -11.01 4.93 0.58
N GLY A 100 -10.26 5.26 1.64
CA GLY A 100 -10.78 5.89 2.85
C GLY A 100 -11.35 7.28 2.60
N MET A 101 -10.68 8.09 1.78
CA MET A 101 -11.14 9.41 1.37
C MET A 101 -12.46 9.32 0.61
N HIS A 102 -12.61 8.36 -0.31
CA HIS A 102 -13.90 8.15 -0.97
C HIS A 102 -15.01 7.89 0.06
N LEU A 103 -14.81 6.95 1.00
CA LEU A 103 -15.80 6.62 2.04
C LEU A 103 -16.12 7.82 2.95
N MET A 104 -15.11 8.62 3.31
CA MET A 104 -15.29 9.80 4.16
C MET A 104 -16.20 10.86 3.51
N PHE A 105 -16.02 11.09 2.20
CA PHE A 105 -16.78 12.10 1.48
C PHE A 105 -18.04 11.57 0.79
N GLU A 106 -18.24 10.24 0.72
CA GLU A 106 -19.36 9.58 0.03
C GLU A 106 -20.72 10.17 0.43
N SER A 107 -20.94 10.42 1.73
CA SER A 107 -22.19 10.98 2.26
C SER A 107 -22.47 12.43 1.84
N SER A 108 -21.41 13.18 1.49
CA SER A 108 -21.47 14.58 1.08
C SER A 108 -21.56 14.77 -0.43
N MET A 109 -21.44 13.68 -1.20
CA MET A 109 -21.57 13.73 -2.66
C MET A 109 -23.04 13.63 -3.10
N ASP A 110 -23.38 14.29 -4.21
CA ASP A 110 -24.62 13.98 -4.91
C ASP A 110 -24.63 12.50 -5.31
N LYS A 111 -25.76 11.80 -5.13
CA LYS A 111 -25.84 10.35 -5.34
C LYS A 111 -25.45 9.92 -6.76
N LYS A 112 -25.85 10.68 -7.78
CA LYS A 112 -25.51 10.35 -9.18
C LYS A 112 -24.05 10.62 -9.46
N LYS A 113 -23.53 11.75 -8.98
CA LYS A 113 -22.11 12.10 -9.13
C LYS A 113 -21.19 11.13 -8.37
N GLY A 114 -21.56 10.73 -7.15
CA GLY A 114 -20.82 9.75 -6.35
C GLY A 114 -20.76 8.38 -7.03
N ALA A 115 -21.89 7.90 -7.56
CA ALA A 115 -21.94 6.64 -8.31
C ALA A 115 -21.10 6.70 -9.60
N ALA A 116 -21.16 7.80 -10.34
CA ALA A 116 -20.36 8.00 -11.56
C ALA A 116 -18.85 8.06 -11.24
N LEU A 117 -18.48 8.77 -10.17
CA LEU A 117 -17.09 8.86 -9.69
C LEU A 117 -16.57 7.48 -9.27
N TYR A 118 -17.32 6.75 -8.45
CA TYR A 118 -16.97 5.38 -8.05
C TYR A 118 -16.77 4.47 -9.27
N ALA A 119 -17.70 4.53 -10.24
CA ALA A 119 -17.62 3.73 -11.46
C ALA A 119 -16.42 4.09 -12.36
N SER A 120 -15.91 5.33 -12.27
CA SER A 120 -14.74 5.79 -13.02
C SER A 120 -13.41 5.27 -12.47
N TYR A 121 -13.38 4.81 -11.21
CA TYR A 121 -12.17 4.31 -10.60
C TYR A 121 -11.71 2.97 -11.20
N PRO A 122 -10.40 2.67 -11.15
CA PRO A 122 -9.89 1.31 -11.38
C PRO A 122 -10.61 0.26 -10.52
N LYS A 123 -10.67 -0.99 -11.01
CA LYS A 123 -11.35 -2.09 -10.32
C LYS A 123 -10.72 -2.42 -8.98
N GLU A 124 -9.40 -2.23 -8.88
CA GLU A 124 -8.63 -2.41 -7.66
C GLU A 124 -9.03 -1.38 -6.60
N ARG A 125 -9.12 -0.09 -6.96
CA ARG A 125 -9.63 0.96 -6.07
C ARG A 125 -11.09 0.72 -5.65
N GLN A 126 -11.97 0.29 -6.57
CA GLN A 126 -13.34 -0.10 -6.24
C GLN A 126 -13.34 -1.24 -5.19
N ALA A 127 -12.53 -2.28 -5.40
CA ALA A 127 -12.40 -3.39 -4.46
C ALA A 127 -11.86 -2.96 -3.09
N ASN A 128 -10.90 -2.04 -3.06
CA ASN A 128 -10.35 -1.48 -1.82
C ASN A 128 -11.42 -0.70 -1.04
N ILE A 129 -12.25 0.10 -1.72
CA ILE A 129 -13.38 0.81 -1.10
C ILE A 129 -14.35 -0.20 -0.47
N GLU A 130 -14.73 -1.26 -1.19
CA GLU A 130 -15.61 -2.30 -0.64
C GLU A 130 -14.98 -3.05 0.53
N LEU A 131 -13.67 -3.32 0.47
CA LEU A 131 -12.95 -3.97 1.54
C LEU A 131 -13.02 -3.14 2.83
N LEU A 132 -12.73 -1.84 2.75
CA LEU A 132 -12.78 -0.94 3.91
C LEU A 132 -14.21 -0.72 4.41
N ARG A 133 -15.20 -0.63 3.51
CA ARG A 133 -16.61 -0.54 3.89
C ARG A 133 -17.06 -1.74 4.73
N LYS A 134 -16.58 -2.94 4.39
CA LYS A 134 -16.87 -4.18 5.13
C LYS A 134 -16.04 -4.34 6.41
N ASN A 135 -14.97 -3.56 6.55
CA ASN A 135 -14.03 -3.65 7.66
C ASN A 135 -13.73 -2.27 8.27
N PRO A 136 -14.75 -1.57 8.80
CA PRO A 136 -14.61 -0.20 9.30
C PRO A 136 -13.63 -0.08 10.48
N GLN A 137 -13.30 -1.19 11.15
CA GLN A 137 -12.31 -1.22 12.23
C GLN A 137 -10.91 -0.79 11.77
N PHE A 138 -10.57 -0.91 10.49
CA PHE A 138 -9.29 -0.44 9.94
C PHE A 138 -9.28 1.06 9.62
N MET A 139 -10.45 1.72 9.65
CA MET A 139 -10.63 3.15 9.41
C MET A 139 -10.83 3.95 10.71
N ALA A 140 -11.35 3.30 11.75
CA ALA A 140 -11.57 3.92 13.04
C ALA A 140 -10.26 4.01 13.82
N LYS A 141 -9.83 5.25 14.17
CA LYS A 141 -8.77 5.44 15.17
C LYS A 141 -9.27 4.85 16.49
N LYS A 142 -8.57 3.83 17.00
CA LYS A 142 -8.72 3.39 18.40
C LYS A 142 -8.00 4.36 19.33
#